data_AF-A0A6M5Z3M3-F1
#
_entry.id   AF-A0A6M5Z3M3-F1
#
_cell.length_a   1.000
_cell.length_b   1.000
_cell.length_c   1.000
_cell.angle_alpha   90.00
_cell.angle_beta   90.00
_cell.angle_gamma   90.00
#
_symmetry.space_group_name_H-M   'P 1'
#
loop_
_entity.id
_entity.type
_entity.pdbx_description
1 polymer ?
#
loop_
_entity_poly.entity_id
_entity_poly.type
_entity_poly.pdbx_seq_one_letter_code
_entity_poly.pdbx_strand_id
1 'polypeptide(L)' 'MPAKTLTVQQRKSIFHALVEVQDSHTFTIADSKKEVATRFHITKEQVDLIEREGLAKDWPPLG' A
#
# COMPACT_ATOMS: atom_id res chain seq x y z
N MET A 1 -0.85 -12.26 -19.19
CA MET A 1 -0.78 -13.10 -17.97
C MET A 1 -1.81 -12.54 -16.99
N PRO A 2 -2.70 -13.34 -16.40
CA PRO A 2 -3.72 -12.78 -15.52
C PRO A 2 -3.01 -12.19 -14.32
N ALA A 3 -2.99 -10.85 -14.26
CA ALA A 3 -2.51 -10.10 -13.11
C ALA A 3 -3.19 -10.70 -11.89
N LYS A 4 -2.41 -11.27 -10.96
CA LYS A 4 -2.89 -11.75 -9.67
C LYS A 4 -3.79 -10.67 -9.11
N THR A 5 -5.09 -10.90 -9.11
CA THR A 5 -6.06 -10.00 -8.53
C THR A 5 -5.76 -9.96 -7.04
N LEU A 6 -5.08 -8.91 -6.57
CA LEU A 6 -4.76 -8.73 -5.16
C LEU A 6 -6.07 -8.81 -4.39
N THR A 7 -6.17 -9.77 -3.47
CA THR A 7 -7.36 -9.90 -2.62
C THR A 7 -7.50 -8.67 -1.72
N VAL A 8 -8.72 -8.42 -1.21
CA VAL A 8 -8.96 -7.30 -0.27
C VAL A 8 -8.00 -7.39 0.92
N GLN A 9 -7.73 -8.59 1.43
CA GLN A 9 -6.80 -8.81 2.53
C GLN A 9 -5.36 -8.38 2.18
N GLN A 10 -4.90 -8.71 0.97
CA GLN A 10 -3.57 -8.29 0.50
C GLN A 10 -3.50 -6.77 0.34
N ARG A 11 -4.53 -6.14 -0.25
CA ARG A 11 -4.58 -4.68 -0.40
C ARG A 11 -4.58 -3.97 0.96
N LYS A 12 -5.32 -4.46 1.94
CA LYS A 12 -5.26 -3.97 3.33
C LYS A 12 -3.85 -4.10 3.93
N SER A 13 -3.17 -5.22 3.69
CA SER A 13 -1.81 -5.44 4.17
C SER A 13 -0.80 -4.47 3.52
N ILE A 14 -0.97 -4.19 2.22
CA ILE A 14 -0.17 -3.21 1.48
C ILE A 14 -0.42 -1.80 2.00
N PHE A 15 -1.69 -1.43 2.21
CA PHE A 15 -2.08 -0.13 2.76
C PHE A 15 -1.47 0.08 4.14
N HIS A 16 -1.54 -0.94 5.00
CA HIS A 16 -0.94 -0.89 6.33
C HIS A 16 0.57 -0.64 6.26
N ALA A 17 1.29 -1.44 5.48
CA ALA A 17 2.73 -1.27 5.33
C ALA A 17 3.10 0.11 4.77
N LEU A 18 2.26 0.69 3.91
CA LEU A 18 2.45 2.06 3.42
C LEU A 18 2.30 3.08 4.54
N VAL A 19 1.27 2.96 5.37
CA VAL A 19 1.06 3.83 6.52
C VAL A 19 2.20 3.68 7.54
N GLU A 20 2.63 2.45 7.85
CA GLU A 20 3.76 2.20 8.77
C GLU A 20 5.06 2.86 8.31
N VAL A 21 5.37 2.75 7.01
CA VAL A 21 6.59 3.35 6.44
C VAL A 21 6.50 4.88 6.43
N GLN A 22 5.32 5.44 6.17
CA GLN A 22 5.08 6.89 6.24
C GLN A 22 5.11 7.42 7.68
N ASP A 23 4.52 6.69 8.64
CA ASP A 23 4.48 7.03 10.06
C ASP A 23 5.87 7.01 10.70
N SER A 24 6.74 6.12 10.22
CA SER A 24 8.15 6.07 10.61
C SER A 24 8.92 7.37 10.27
N HIS A 25 8.32 8.32 9.53
CA HIS A 25 8.87 9.63 9.13
C HIS A 25 10.28 9.58 8.50
N THR A 26 10.72 8.38 8.09
CA THR A 26 12.07 8.12 7.60
C THR A 26 12.15 8.35 6.09
N PHE A 27 11.02 8.19 5.40
CA PHE A 27 10.93 8.27 3.95
C PHE A 27 9.90 9.33 3.53
N THR A 28 10.11 9.94 2.36
CA THR A 28 9.06 10.74 1.73
C THR A 28 7.91 9.84 1.28
N ILE A 29 6.71 10.39 1.09
CA ILE A 29 5.55 9.63 0.59
C ILE A 29 5.89 8.89 -0.72
N ALA A 30 6.65 9.53 -1.62
CA ALA A 30 7.04 8.94 -2.89
C ALA A 30 8.00 7.75 -2.72
N ASP A 31 8.95 7.84 -1.79
CA ASP A 31 9.91 6.76 -1.49
C ASP A 31 9.22 5.61 -0.76
N SER A 32 8.34 5.93 0.20
CA SER A 32 7.49 4.96 0.91
C SER A 32 6.66 4.11 -0.07
N LYS A 33 6.01 4.75 -1.05
CA LYS A 33 5.24 4.06 -2.09
C LYS A 33 6.12 3.13 -2.93
N LYS A 34 7.36 3.55 -3.23
CA LYS A 34 8.30 2.76 -4.03
C LYS A 34 8.79 1.54 -3.24
N GLU A 35 9.16 1.74 -1.99
CA GLU A 35 9.57 0.68 -1.08
C GLU A 35 8.47 -0.38 -0.93
N VAL A 36 7.23 0.04 -0.65
CA VAL A 36 6.08 -0.86 -0.55
C VAL A 36 5.81 -1.58 -1.87
N ALA A 37 5.86 -0.88 -3.00
CA ALA A 37 5.69 -1.50 -4.32
C ALA A 37 6.70 -2.63 -4.55
N THR A 38 7.97 -2.38 -4.22
CA THR A 38 9.04 -3.39 -4.30
C THR A 38 8.80 -4.55 -3.31
N ARG A 39 8.45 -4.24 -2.05
CA ARG A 39 8.21 -5.24 -1.00
C ARG A 39 7.11 -6.24 -1.38
N PHE A 40 6.02 -5.73 -1.96
CA PHE A 40 4.86 -6.53 -2.35
C PHE A 40 4.89 -6.99 -3.82
N HIS A 41 5.95 -6.69 -4.57
CA HIS A 41 6.11 -7.04 -5.99
C HIS A 41 4.93 -6.55 -6.86
N ILE A 42 4.47 -5.34 -6.60
CA ILE A 42 3.36 -4.69 -7.31
C ILE A 42 3.83 -3.37 -7.94
N THR A 43 3.02 -2.79 -8.81
CA THR A 43 3.36 -1.49 -9.42
C THR A 43 3.01 -0.33 -8.49
N LYS A 44 3.69 0.80 -8.67
CA LYS A 44 3.37 2.04 -7.96
C LYS A 44 1.91 2.46 -8.20
N GLU A 45 1.39 2.26 -9.40
CA GLU A 45 -0.02 2.50 -9.72
C GLU A 45 -0.97 1.64 -8.89
N GLN A 46 -0.63 0.37 -8.66
CA GLN A 46 -1.42 -0.47 -7.75
C GLN A 46 -1.35 0.00 -6.30
N VAL A 47 -0.18 0.45 -5.82
CA VAL A 47 -0.06 1.06 -4.48
C VAL A 47 -0.94 2.31 -4.38
N ASP A 48 -0.95 3.17 -5.40
CA ASP A 48 -1.76 4.39 -5.41
C ASP A 48 -3.27 4.07 -5.41
N LEU A 49 -3.70 3.07 -6.17
CA LEU A 49 -5.08 2.58 -6.14
C LEU A 49 -5.48 2.03 -4.76
N ILE A 50 -4.58 1.31 -4.12
CA ILE A 50 -4.78 0.74 -2.78
C ILE A 50 -4.85 1.84 -1.73
N GLU A 51 -3.98 2.85 -1.82
CA GLU A 51 -4.01 4.03 -0.95
C GLU A 51 -5.36 4.76 -1.04
N ARG A 52 -5.81 5.04 -2.27
CA ARG A 52 -7.11 5.67 -2.52
C ARG A 52 -8.26 4.80 -2.02
N GLU A 53 -8.21 3.49 -2.26
CA GLU A 53 -9.24 2.56 -1.76
C GLU A 53 -9.27 2.49 -0.24
N GLY A 54 -8.09 2.46 0.41
CA GLY A 54 -7.97 2.45 1.87
C GLY A 54 -8.49 3.73 2.51
N LEU A 55 -8.16 4.88 1.94
CA LEU A 55 -8.71 6.17 2.37
C LEU A 55 -10.23 6.25 2.14
N ALA A 56 -10.72 5.79 0.98
CA ALA A 56 -12.14 5.82 0.65
C ALA A 56 -12.98 4.82 1.47
N LYS A 57 -12.39 3.71 1.89
CA LYS A 57 -13.04 2.66 2.70
C LYS A 57 -12.74 2.78 4.20
N ASP A 58 -12.06 3.87 4.61
CA ASP A 58 -11.65 4.11 5.99
C ASP A 58 -11.00 2.87 6.60
N TRP A 59 -10.04 2.28 5.87
CA TRP A 59 -9.37 1.09 6.36
C TRP A 59 -8.56 1.45 7.60
N PRO A 60 -8.80 0.76 8.74
CA PRO A 60 -8.05 1.05 9.93
C PRO A 60 -6.57 0.75 9.66
N PRO A 61 -5.63 1.60 10.14
CA PRO A 61 -4.27 1.12 10.36
C PRO A 61 -4.42 -0.09 11.31
N LEU A 62 -3.94 -1.26 10.88
CA LEU A 62 -4.08 -2.51 11.60
C LEU A 62 -3.24 -2.48 12.89
N GLY A 63 -3.74 -1.79 13.91
CA GLY A 63 -3.37 -1.94 15.32
C GLY A 63 -1.96 -1.52 15.68
#